data_AF-A0A951M712-F1
#
_entry.id   AF-A0A951M712-F1
#
_cell.length_a   1.000
_cell.length_b   1.000
_cell.length_c   1.000
_cell.angle_alpha   90.00
_cell.angle_beta   90.00
_cell.angle_gamma   90.00
#
_symmetry.space_group_name_H-M   'P 1'
#
loop_
_entity.id
_entity.type
_entity.pdbx_description
1 polymer ?
#
loop_
_entity_poly.entity_id
_entity_poly.type
_entity_poly.pdbx_seq_one_letter_code
_entity_poly.pdbx_strand_id
1 'polypeptide(L)'
;MIEDGGDQEWYVCFMGTRAFRDLSADPEMASANLDARPRENDPLKTNPIFTGSHLQKDGIIYREIPEIDTRYIVGTSTASSITSPTGPLAATGTGAVDVSPVFLCGQSALAYVVGQLPQAKRRDETDYQFLDGIGIEMQYGVGKVAKDKTGNAGAIGTLKDWGMVTGFVASVPDA
;
A
#
# COMPACT_ATOMS: atom_id res chain seq x y z
N MET A 1 -32.82 7.53 2.23
CA MET A 1 -31.40 7.86 2.41
C MET A 1 -31.03 7.29 3.75
N ILE A 2 -30.41 6.11 3.75
CA ILE A 2 -29.89 5.52 4.98
C ILE A 2 -28.63 6.34 5.30
N GLU A 3 -28.69 7.12 6.37
CA GLU A 3 -27.51 7.79 6.93
C GLU A 3 -26.79 6.74 7.78
N ASP A 4 -25.95 5.92 7.13
CA ASP A 4 -25.06 5.01 7.85
C ASP A 4 -23.94 5.85 8.46
N GLY A 5 -24.12 6.20 9.74
CA GLY A 5 -23.10 6.87 10.52
C GLY A 5 -21.87 5.98 10.65
N GLY A 6 -20.76 6.37 10.02
CA GLY A 6 -19.39 5.91 10.32
C GLY A 6 -19.05 4.42 10.12
N ASP A 7 -20.04 3.54 9.93
CA ASP A 7 -19.89 2.08 9.90
C ASP A 7 -19.54 1.53 8.51
N GLN A 8 -19.25 2.41 7.54
CA GLN A 8 -18.84 2.01 6.20
C GLN A 8 -17.37 1.57 6.21
N GLU A 9 -17.12 0.37 5.71
CA GLU A 9 -15.76 -0.18 5.62
C GLU A 9 -14.97 0.57 4.54
N TRP A 10 -13.85 1.15 4.94
CA TRP A 10 -12.90 1.78 4.03
C TRP A 10 -11.72 0.86 3.74
N TYR A 11 -11.35 0.80 2.47
CA TYR A 11 -10.25 -0.02 1.98
C TYR A 11 -9.17 0.87 1.37
N VAL A 12 -7.92 0.41 1.39
CA VAL A 12 -6.81 1.13 0.73
C VAL A 12 -6.25 0.26 -0.37
N CYS A 13 -6.21 0.79 -1.59
CA CYS A 13 -5.60 0.14 -2.74
C CYS A 13 -4.30 0.86 -3.09
N PHE A 14 -3.18 0.14 -2.98
CA PHE A 14 -1.87 0.62 -3.41
C PHE A 14 -1.62 0.25 -4.86
N MET A 15 -1.15 1.22 -5.64
CA MET A 15 -0.87 1.05 -7.05
C MET A 15 0.37 1.83 -7.47
N GLY A 16 1.03 1.36 -8.53
CA GLY A 16 2.11 2.09 -9.17
C GLY A 16 1.63 3.28 -9.99
N THR A 17 2.55 4.16 -10.35
CA THR A 17 2.32 5.39 -11.11
C THR A 17 1.57 5.15 -12.43
N ARG A 18 1.89 4.09 -13.17
CA ARG A 18 1.24 3.79 -14.45
C ARG A 18 -0.24 3.45 -14.29
N ALA A 19 -0.55 2.58 -13.35
CA ALA A 19 -1.94 2.21 -13.05
C ALA A 19 -2.73 3.38 -12.46
N PHE A 20 -2.08 4.21 -11.62
CA PHE A 20 -2.69 5.41 -11.05
C PHE A 20 -3.02 6.46 -12.11
N ARG A 21 -2.11 6.67 -13.08
CA ARG A 21 -2.34 7.54 -14.25
C ARG A 21 -3.57 7.10 -15.02
N ASP A 22 -3.66 5.82 -15.36
CA ASP A 22 -4.76 5.27 -16.16
C ASP A 22 -6.09 5.38 -15.40
N LEU A 23 -6.10 5.09 -14.09
CA LEU A 23 -7.27 5.25 -13.24
C LEU A 23 -7.71 6.73 -13.12
N SER A 24 -6.75 7.65 -13.04
CA SER A 24 -7.04 9.09 -12.96
C SER A 24 -7.67 9.62 -14.26
N ALA A 25 -7.29 9.06 -15.41
CA ALA A 25 -7.82 9.40 -16.72
C ALA A 25 -9.15 8.71 -17.06
N ASP A 26 -9.58 7.72 -16.27
CA ASP A 26 -10.82 6.99 -16.50
C ASP A 26 -12.04 7.94 -16.46
N PRO A 27 -12.94 7.89 -17.47
CA PRO A 27 -14.05 8.84 -17.56
C PRO A 27 -15.05 8.73 -16.41
N GLU A 28 -15.24 7.54 -15.81
CA GLU A 28 -16.10 7.39 -14.64
C GLU A 28 -15.43 7.97 -13.39
N MET A 29 -14.11 7.79 -13.24
CA MET A 29 -13.36 8.40 -12.14
C MET A 29 -13.31 9.93 -12.26
N ALA A 30 -13.08 10.43 -13.47
CA ALA A 30 -13.05 11.86 -13.77
C ALA A 30 -14.42 12.51 -13.56
N SER A 31 -15.51 11.88 -14.01
CA SER A 31 -16.87 12.37 -13.78
C SER A 31 -17.28 12.30 -12.31
N ALA A 32 -17.00 11.19 -11.60
CA ALA A 32 -17.22 11.10 -10.17
C ALA A 32 -16.47 12.20 -9.40
N ASN A 33 -15.21 12.46 -9.79
CA ASN A 33 -14.44 13.57 -9.26
C ASN A 33 -14.99 14.94 -9.66
N LEU A 34 -15.71 15.12 -10.75
CA LEU A 34 -16.30 16.41 -11.12
C LEU A 34 -17.65 16.64 -10.42
N ASP A 35 -18.46 15.60 -10.31
CA ASP A 35 -19.88 15.67 -9.89
C ASP A 35 -20.07 15.50 -8.38
N ALA A 36 -19.30 14.65 -7.72
CA ALA A 36 -19.50 14.32 -6.30
C ALA A 36 -18.91 15.34 -5.31
N ARG A 37 -18.31 16.44 -5.79
CA ARG A 37 -17.56 17.35 -4.93
C ARG A 37 -18.41 18.50 -4.39
N PRO A 38 -18.47 18.70 -3.07
CA PRO A 38 -19.07 19.89 -2.51
C PRO A 38 -18.26 21.09 -3.00
N ARG A 39 -18.94 21.97 -3.76
CA ARG A 39 -18.40 23.28 -4.16
C ARG A 39 -18.40 24.18 -2.92
N GLU A 40 -17.50 23.91 -1.98
CA GLU A 40 -17.38 24.71 -0.76
C GLU A 40 -16.70 26.07 -1.02
N ASN A 41 -16.89 27.00 -0.09
CA ASN A 41 -16.37 28.37 -0.15
C ASN A 41 -14.83 28.48 -0.05
N ASP A 42 -14.11 27.47 0.46
CA ASP A 42 -12.64 27.42 0.50
C ASP A 42 -12.12 26.22 -0.31
N PRO A 43 -12.08 26.35 -1.64
CA PRO A 43 -11.77 25.26 -2.54
C PRO A 43 -10.30 24.84 -2.50
N LEU A 44 -9.44 25.38 -1.62
CA LEU A 44 -8.03 24.97 -1.53
C LEU A 44 -7.75 24.02 -0.37
N LYS A 45 -8.64 23.93 0.64
CA LYS A 45 -8.43 23.12 1.85
C LYS A 45 -9.28 21.86 1.90
N THR A 46 -10.55 21.96 1.52
CA THR A 46 -11.49 20.82 1.57
C THR A 46 -11.54 20.04 0.26
N ASN A 47 -10.94 20.60 -0.79
CA ASN A 47 -11.09 20.10 -2.13
C ASN A 47 -9.97 19.10 -2.48
N PRO A 48 -10.30 17.81 -2.69
CA PRO A 48 -9.30 16.75 -2.87
C PRO A 48 -8.36 16.95 -4.07
N ILE A 49 -8.71 17.77 -5.07
CA ILE A 49 -7.87 18.01 -6.27
C ILE A 49 -6.66 18.88 -5.97
N PHE A 50 -6.73 19.71 -4.91
CA PHE A 50 -5.63 20.60 -4.53
C PHE A 50 -4.76 20.02 -3.40
N THR A 51 -5.20 18.92 -2.78
CA THR A 51 -4.40 18.11 -1.85
C THR A 51 -3.76 16.88 -2.52
N GLY A 52 -4.20 16.53 -3.74
CA GLY A 52 -3.39 15.94 -4.81
C GLY A 52 -2.74 14.57 -4.56
N SER A 53 -3.05 13.90 -3.46
CA SER A 53 -2.27 12.72 -3.03
C SER A 53 -2.99 11.38 -3.21
N HIS A 54 -4.31 11.36 -3.39
CA HIS A 54 -5.07 10.11 -3.48
C HIS A 54 -6.44 10.32 -4.16
N LEU A 55 -6.95 9.27 -4.81
CA LEU A 55 -8.29 9.22 -5.40
C LEU A 55 -9.22 8.41 -4.48
N GLN A 56 -10.52 8.71 -4.48
CA GLN A 56 -11.51 8.00 -3.67
C GLN A 56 -12.74 7.68 -4.52
N LYS A 57 -13.18 6.42 -4.51
CA LYS A 57 -14.44 5.98 -5.12
C LYS A 57 -14.92 4.70 -4.41
N ASP A 58 -16.22 4.55 -4.21
CA ASP A 58 -16.86 3.33 -3.69
C ASP A 58 -16.24 2.77 -2.40
N GLY A 59 -15.88 3.63 -1.43
CA GLY A 59 -15.27 3.22 -0.16
C GLY A 59 -13.81 2.76 -0.27
N ILE A 60 -13.16 2.96 -1.42
CA ILE A 60 -11.76 2.63 -1.66
C ILE A 60 -10.94 3.92 -1.79
N ILE A 61 -9.84 3.97 -1.06
CA ILE A 61 -8.79 4.99 -1.18
C ILE A 61 -7.69 4.45 -2.08
N TYR A 62 -7.51 5.05 -3.24
CA TYR A 62 -6.45 4.70 -4.17
C TYR A 62 -5.24 5.56 -3.91
N ARG A 63 -4.13 4.91 -3.55
CA ARG A 63 -2.88 5.57 -3.18
C ARG A 63 -1.76 5.15 -4.12
N GLU A 64 -1.16 6.15 -4.73
CA GLU A 64 0.03 5.96 -5.56
C GLU A 64 1.25 5.67 -4.69
N ILE A 65 2.00 4.63 -5.07
CA ILE A 65 3.33 4.30 -4.57
C ILE A 65 4.21 4.04 -5.79
N PRO A 66 4.99 5.04 -6.25
CA PRO A 66 5.83 4.91 -7.44
C PRO A 66 6.82 3.74 -7.38
N GLU A 67 7.25 3.35 -6.17
CA GLU A 67 8.16 2.24 -5.95
C GLU A 67 7.58 0.87 -6.35
N ILE A 68 6.26 0.74 -6.44
CA ILE A 68 5.64 -0.52 -6.91
C ILE A 68 6.03 -0.78 -8.35
N ASP A 69 5.95 0.24 -9.21
CA ASP A 69 6.35 0.09 -10.61
C ASP A 69 7.85 -0.19 -10.68
N THR A 70 8.69 0.54 -9.95
CA THR A 70 10.15 0.33 -10.01
C THR A 70 10.64 -0.98 -9.42
N ARG A 71 9.90 -1.62 -8.50
CA ARG A 71 10.29 -2.89 -7.86
C ARG A 71 9.68 -4.12 -8.50
N TYR A 72 8.42 -4.03 -8.95
CA TYR A 72 7.69 -5.18 -9.48
C TYR A 72 7.66 -5.21 -11.01
N ILE A 73 7.67 -4.04 -11.63
CA ILE A 73 7.72 -3.88 -13.09
C ILE A 73 9.11 -3.44 -13.46
N VAL A 74 9.97 -4.42 -13.59
CA VAL A 74 11.20 -4.20 -14.32
C VAL A 74 11.17 -5.33 -15.36
N GLY A 75 10.55 -5.06 -16.53
CA GLY A 75 10.38 -5.82 -17.82
C GLY A 75 11.34 -6.93 -18.40
N THR A 76 11.09 -7.28 -19.67
CA THR A 76 12.02 -7.86 -20.68
C THR A 76 11.17 -8.16 -21.91
N SER A 77 10.69 -7.15 -22.61
CA SER A 77 10.15 -7.39 -23.95
C SER A 77 10.85 -6.45 -24.91
N THR A 78 11.24 -6.97 -26.07
CA THR A 78 11.89 -6.24 -27.18
C THR A 78 10.95 -5.19 -27.82
N ALA A 79 9.86 -4.84 -27.12
CA ALA A 79 8.85 -3.86 -27.44
C ALA A 79 8.47 -2.99 -26.21
N SER A 80 9.21 -3.08 -25.09
CA SER A 80 9.06 -2.23 -23.91
C SER A 80 10.12 -1.10 -23.96
N SER A 81 9.69 0.14 -23.76
CA SER A 81 10.51 1.36 -23.86
C SER A 81 11.44 1.62 -22.65
N ILE A 82 11.69 0.62 -21.79
CA ILE A 82 12.60 0.73 -20.65
C ILE A 82 13.74 -0.29 -20.77
N THR A 83 14.96 0.25 -20.89
CA THR A 83 16.22 -0.50 -20.98
C THR A 83 16.51 -1.27 -19.69
N SER A 84 16.65 -2.59 -19.80
CA SER A 84 17.19 -3.51 -18.78
C SER A 84 16.32 -3.77 -17.56
N PRO A 85 15.49 -4.81 -17.59
CA PRO A 85 14.56 -4.96 -16.50
C PRO A 85 14.65 -6.31 -15.72
N THR A 86 14.51 -6.24 -14.39
CA THR A 86 14.94 -7.24 -13.38
C THR A 86 13.84 -7.67 -12.37
N GLY A 87 12.57 -7.36 -12.60
CA GLY A 87 11.46 -7.50 -11.65
C GLY A 87 10.65 -8.79 -11.86
N PRO A 88 9.93 -9.29 -10.85
CA PRO A 88 9.21 -10.56 -10.93
C PRO A 88 8.06 -10.58 -11.95
N LEU A 89 7.58 -9.42 -12.42
CA LEU A 89 6.50 -9.31 -13.41
C LEU A 89 7.00 -8.87 -14.80
N ALA A 90 8.32 -8.88 -14.99
CA ALA A 90 8.98 -8.71 -16.27
C ALA A 90 8.33 -9.52 -17.40
N ALA A 91 7.91 -8.88 -18.49
CA ALA A 91 7.47 -9.56 -19.72
C ALA A 91 6.31 -10.57 -19.55
N THR A 92 5.55 -10.45 -18.47
CA THR A 92 4.43 -11.36 -18.16
C THR A 92 3.20 -11.11 -19.04
N GLY A 93 3.10 -9.94 -19.67
CA GLY A 93 2.01 -9.62 -20.59
C GLY A 93 2.27 -10.11 -22.02
N THR A 94 1.19 -10.57 -22.67
CA THR A 94 1.21 -10.96 -24.08
C THR A 94 1.06 -9.72 -24.96
N GLY A 95 1.79 -9.64 -26.09
CA GLY A 95 1.62 -8.57 -27.07
C GLY A 95 2.24 -7.22 -26.71
N ALA A 96 3.41 -7.21 -26.05
CA ALA A 96 4.14 -5.99 -25.66
C ALA A 96 3.46 -5.12 -24.59
N VAL A 97 2.52 -5.70 -23.84
CA VAL A 97 1.86 -5.03 -22.71
C VAL A 97 2.64 -5.32 -21.43
N ASP A 98 3.05 -4.28 -20.71
CA ASP A 98 3.59 -4.41 -19.35
C ASP A 98 2.44 -4.61 -18.36
N VAL A 99 2.71 -5.33 -17.26
CA VAL A 99 1.71 -5.64 -16.21
C VAL A 99 2.17 -5.09 -14.86
N SER A 100 1.31 -4.34 -14.19
CA SER A 100 1.53 -3.78 -12.84
C SER A 100 0.68 -4.51 -11.80
N PRO A 101 1.20 -4.79 -10.60
CA PRO A 101 0.40 -5.31 -9.50
C PRO A 101 -0.30 -4.14 -8.76
N VAL A 102 -1.51 -4.41 -8.30
CA VAL A 102 -2.26 -3.55 -7.38
C VAL A 102 -2.58 -4.33 -6.11
N PHE A 103 -2.44 -3.70 -4.95
CA PHE A 103 -2.64 -4.34 -3.66
C PHE A 103 -3.81 -3.69 -2.92
N LEU A 104 -4.95 -4.36 -2.91
CA LEU A 104 -6.09 -3.97 -2.10
C LEU A 104 -5.90 -4.51 -0.69
N CYS A 105 -5.72 -3.63 0.27
CA CYS A 105 -5.57 -3.93 1.69
C CYS A 105 -6.86 -3.61 2.42
N GLY A 106 -7.45 -4.63 3.06
CA GLY A 106 -8.56 -4.48 3.99
C GLY A 106 -8.09 -4.45 5.44
N GLN A 107 -9.07 -4.48 6.36
CA GLN A 107 -8.79 -4.59 7.78
C GLN A 107 -7.97 -5.85 8.08
N SER A 108 -7.04 -5.77 9.05
CA SER A 108 -6.13 -6.85 9.48
C SER A 108 -5.02 -7.29 8.49
N ALA A 109 -4.71 -6.48 7.47
CA ALA A 109 -3.61 -6.77 6.55
C ALA A 109 -2.20 -6.66 7.18
N LEU A 110 -2.05 -5.88 8.25
CA LEU A 110 -0.79 -5.67 8.99
C LEU A 110 -1.03 -5.91 10.48
N ALA A 111 -0.02 -6.46 11.16
CA ALA A 111 -0.03 -6.61 12.60
C ALA A 111 1.12 -5.83 13.23
N TYR A 112 0.79 -5.12 14.30
CA TYR A 112 1.75 -4.60 15.27
C TYR A 112 1.80 -5.57 16.45
N VAL A 113 2.97 -6.13 16.74
CA VAL A 113 3.16 -7.11 17.81
C VAL A 113 4.17 -6.58 18.80
N VAL A 114 3.82 -6.62 20.07
CA VAL A 114 4.71 -6.28 21.18
C VAL A 114 5.26 -7.59 21.76
N GLY A 115 6.58 -7.79 21.64
CA GLY A 115 7.28 -8.96 22.18
C GLY A 115 7.61 -8.81 23.66
N GLN A 116 7.89 -7.57 24.10
CA GLN A 116 8.15 -7.24 25.50
C GLN A 116 7.49 -5.90 25.82
N LEU A 117 6.71 -5.87 26.89
CA LEU A 117 6.14 -4.64 27.43
C LEU A 117 7.27 -3.66 27.79
N PRO A 118 7.04 -2.34 27.67
CA PRO A 118 8.04 -1.36 28.04
C PRO A 118 8.47 -1.56 29.50
N GLN A 119 9.74 -1.89 29.69
CA GLN A 119 10.33 -2.14 30.99
C GLN A 119 11.45 -1.13 31.26
N ALA A 120 11.45 -0.56 32.46
CA ALA A 120 12.51 0.33 32.90
C ALA A 120 13.72 -0.50 33.33
N LYS A 121 14.82 -0.40 32.57
CA LYS A 121 16.12 -0.95 32.96
C LYS A 121 17.01 0.11 33.57
N ARG A 122 17.82 -0.31 34.53
CA ARG A 122 18.89 0.48 35.13
C ARG A 122 20.22 -0.04 34.61
N ARG A 123 21.21 0.85 34.50
CA ARG A 123 22.58 0.47 34.14
C ARG A 123 23.25 -0.24 35.34
N ASP A 124 23.86 -1.40 35.12
CA ASP A 124 24.50 -2.20 36.19
C ASP A 124 25.89 -1.66 36.62
N GLU A 125 26.51 -0.79 35.80
CA GLU A 125 27.77 -0.12 36.12
C GLU A 125 27.51 1.34 36.54
N THR A 126 27.28 1.55 37.82
CA THR A 126 27.20 2.87 38.45
C THR A 126 28.60 3.38 38.78
N ASP A 127 29.03 4.49 38.16
CA ASP A 127 30.23 5.25 38.52
C ASP A 127 29.98 6.02 39.83
N TYR A 128 30.17 5.33 40.96
CA TYR A 128 30.09 5.90 42.31
C TYR A 128 28.85 6.79 42.57
N GLN A 129 27.68 6.38 42.08
CA GLN A 129 26.37 6.99 42.40
C GLN A 129 26.18 8.47 42.00
N PHE A 130 26.99 9.03 41.09
CA PHE A 130 26.79 10.42 40.63
C PHE A 130 25.84 10.57 39.43
N LEU A 131 25.64 9.51 38.63
CA LEU A 131 24.66 9.48 37.53
C LEU A 131 24.00 8.10 37.41
N ASP A 132 22.69 8.03 37.69
CA ASP A 132 21.86 6.85 37.41
C ASP A 132 21.21 6.95 36.04
N GLY A 133 21.67 6.15 35.08
CA GLY A 133 21.03 6.01 33.77
C GLY A 133 19.80 5.10 33.85
N ILE A 134 18.61 5.67 33.68
CA ILE A 134 17.35 4.93 33.49
C ILE A 134 17.04 4.89 32.00
N GLY A 135 16.84 3.69 31.45
CA GLY A 135 16.39 3.47 30.08
C GLY A 135 15.06 2.70 30.06
N ILE A 136 14.24 2.93 29.04
CA ILE A 136 13.04 2.12 28.78
C ILE A 136 13.35 1.26 27.55
N GLU A 137 13.31 -0.07 27.72
CA GLU A 137 13.41 -1.01 26.60
C GLU A 137 12.01 -1.54 26.24
N MET A 138 11.71 -1.58 24.95
CA MET A 138 10.50 -2.20 24.40
C MET A 138 10.91 -2.99 23.15
N GLN A 139 10.40 -4.21 23.03
CA GLN A 139 10.51 -4.98 21.80
C GLN A 139 9.17 -4.93 21.08
N TYR A 140 9.15 -4.32 19.90
CA TYR A 140 7.99 -4.31 19.01
C TYR A 140 8.41 -4.68 17.60
N GLY A 141 7.47 -5.23 16.84
CA GLY A 141 7.62 -5.54 15.43
C GLY A 141 6.35 -5.22 14.66
N VAL A 142 6.51 -4.82 13.42
CA VAL A 142 5.40 -4.64 12.48
C VAL A 142 5.62 -5.57 11.32
N GLY A 143 4.60 -6.33 10.94
CA GLY A 143 4.73 -7.34 9.90
C GLY A 143 3.45 -7.58 9.13
N LYS A 144 3.62 -8.16 7.95
CA LYS A 144 2.54 -8.70 7.14
C LYS A 144 1.99 -9.96 7.82
N VAL A 145 0.67 -10.02 7.99
CA VAL A 145 0.00 -11.21 8.51
C VAL A 145 -0.22 -12.19 7.36
N ALA A 146 0.28 -13.41 7.51
CA ALA A 146 0.04 -14.50 6.57
C ALA A 146 -0.50 -15.72 7.33
N LYS A 147 -1.44 -16.44 6.71
CA LYS A 147 -1.92 -17.72 7.23
C LYS A 147 -1.14 -18.87 6.64
N ASP A 148 -0.75 -19.77 7.52
CA ASP A 148 -0.35 -21.11 7.13
C ASP A 148 -1.61 -21.94 6.83
N LYS A 149 -1.59 -22.72 5.75
CA LYS A 149 -2.69 -23.61 5.41
C LYS A 149 -2.59 -24.84 6.29
N THR A 150 -3.72 -25.31 6.84
CA THR A 150 -3.75 -26.60 7.57
C THR A 150 -3.12 -27.71 6.73
N GLY A 151 -2.03 -28.30 7.23
CA GLY A 151 -1.28 -29.36 6.55
C GLY A 151 0.03 -28.93 5.89
N ASN A 152 0.37 -27.64 5.85
CA ASN A 152 1.69 -27.16 5.46
C ASN A 152 2.49 -26.77 6.70
N ALA A 153 3.77 -27.14 6.73
CA ALA A 153 4.68 -26.84 7.83
C ALA A 153 5.47 -25.56 7.52
N GLY A 154 4.80 -24.41 7.42
CA GLY A 154 5.45 -23.10 7.33
C GLY A 154 6.48 -22.93 6.21
N ALA A 155 6.38 -23.70 5.13
CA ALA A 155 7.37 -23.65 4.05
C ALA A 155 7.26 -22.33 3.28
N ILE A 156 8.41 -21.72 3.00
CA ILE A 156 8.52 -20.47 2.23
C ILE A 156 7.78 -20.64 0.90
N GLY A 157 6.90 -19.70 0.56
CA GLY A 157 6.09 -19.72 -0.67
C GLY A 157 4.73 -20.42 -0.55
N THR A 158 4.40 -21.03 0.60
CA THR A 158 3.08 -21.66 0.83
C THR A 158 2.13 -20.84 1.69
N LEU A 159 2.65 -19.82 2.38
CA LEU A 159 1.87 -18.90 3.18
C LEU A 159 0.95 -18.05 2.28
N LYS A 160 -0.29 -17.87 2.72
CA LYS A 160 -1.27 -17.02 2.04
C LYS A 160 -1.44 -15.72 2.82
N ASP A 161 -1.30 -14.60 2.13
CA ASP A 161 -1.47 -13.29 2.76
C ASP A 161 -2.90 -13.11 3.28
N TRP A 162 -3.02 -12.55 4.49
CA TRP A 162 -4.30 -12.26 5.11
C TRP A 162 -4.76 -10.83 4.83
N GLY A 163 -6.07 -10.64 4.65
CA GLY A 163 -6.69 -9.32 4.52
C GLY A 163 -6.22 -8.49 3.32
N MET A 164 -5.65 -9.13 2.29
CA MET A 164 -5.23 -8.44 1.07
C MET A 164 -5.61 -9.23 -0.19
N VAL A 165 -5.91 -8.49 -1.25
CA VAL A 165 -6.14 -9.03 -2.59
C VAL A 165 -5.13 -8.37 -3.53
N THR A 166 -4.39 -9.20 -4.26
CA THR A 166 -3.47 -8.75 -5.29
C THR A 166 -4.14 -8.88 -6.65
N GLY A 167 -4.27 -7.77 -7.36
CA GLY A 167 -4.70 -7.71 -8.75
C GLY A 167 -3.52 -7.45 -9.68
N PHE A 168 -3.66 -7.81 -10.95
CA PHE A 168 -2.71 -7.49 -12.01
C PHE A 168 -3.43 -6.74 -13.11
N VAL A 169 -2.92 -5.57 -13.47
CA VAL A 169 -3.53 -4.69 -14.48
C VAL A 169 -2.53 -4.41 -15.60
N ALA A 170 -3.04 -4.17 -16.80
CA ALA A 170 -2.22 -3.66 -17.88
C ALA A 170 -1.70 -2.27 -17.51
N SER A 171 -0.42 -2.03 -17.76
CA SER A 171 0.27 -0.79 -17.40
C SER A 171 1.23 -0.39 -18.53
N VAL A 172 0.65 -0.14 -19.71
CA VAL A 172 1.41 0.13 -20.93
C VAL A 172 2.12 1.49 -20.80
N PRO A 173 3.41 1.59 -21.16
CA PRO A 173 4.09 2.88 -21.29
C PRO A 173 3.37 3.79 -22.30
N ASP A 174 3.40 5.10 -22.10
CA ASP A 174 2.89 6.03 -23.12
C ASP A 174 3.67 5.87 -24.43
N ALA A 175 2.98 6.08 -25.56
CA ALA A 175 3.56 6.11 -26.90
C ALA A 175 4.35 7.40 -27.15
#